data_AF-A0A7C4H956-F1
#
_entry.id   AF-A0A7C4H956-F1
#
_cell.length_a   1.000
_cell.length_b   1.000
_cell.length_c   1.000
_cell.angle_alpha   90.00
_cell.angle_beta   90.00
_cell.angle_gamma   90.00
#
_symmetry.space_group_name_H-M   'P 1'
#
loop_
_entity.id
_entity.type
_entity.pdbx_description
1 polymer ?
#
loop_
_entity_poly.entity_id
_entity_poly.type
_entity_poly.pdbx_seq_one_letter_code
_entity_poly.pdbx_strand_id
1 'polypeptide(L)'
;MSAEQLRDPVRAALDIFMTIRGELERRAKSEKEKTDFGRDLRARARDAPELIEEVGLVPALSFFYSKSDKIGYELMLKAILLYLQRIQIVPSNINLDAILAGERNTDAMIDLLRDLLKWSTVVVPILRPFLVEFKRLCEATWSERGSS
;
A
#
# COMPACT_ATOMS: atom_id res chain seq x y z
N MET A 1 18.42 -14.84 -5.95
CA MET A 1 18.34 -13.36 -6.01
C MET A 1 19.23 -12.78 -4.94
N SER A 2 19.99 -11.73 -5.24
CA SER A 2 20.83 -11.06 -4.23
C SER A 2 19.97 -10.22 -3.27
N ALA A 3 20.49 -9.94 -2.07
CA ALA A 3 19.84 -9.05 -1.08
C ALA A 3 19.60 -7.63 -1.64
N GLU A 4 20.44 -7.21 -2.57
CA GLU A 4 20.35 -5.93 -3.27
C GLU A 4 19.18 -5.89 -4.26
N GLN A 5 18.96 -6.99 -5.01
CA GLN A 5 17.80 -7.15 -5.89
C GLN A 5 16.46 -7.22 -5.14
N LEU A 6 16.47 -7.63 -3.87
CA LEU A 6 15.26 -7.67 -3.03
C LEU A 6 14.84 -6.27 -2.56
N ARG A 7 15.78 -5.33 -2.50
CA ARG A 7 15.58 -3.93 -2.08
C ARG A 7 15.34 -2.97 -3.24
N ASP A 8 15.35 -3.46 -4.48
CA ASP A 8 15.01 -2.65 -5.65
C ASP A 8 13.54 -2.16 -5.55
N PRO A 9 13.30 -0.85 -5.38
CA PRO A 9 11.97 -0.31 -5.19
C PRO A 9 11.06 -0.48 -6.41
N VAL A 10 11.62 -0.45 -7.62
CA VAL A 10 10.86 -0.57 -8.87
C VAL A 10 10.37 -2.02 -9.02
N ARG A 11 11.27 -2.98 -8.83
CA ARG A 11 10.90 -4.40 -8.84
C ARG A 11 9.90 -4.73 -7.74
N ALA A 12 10.09 -4.20 -6.54
CA ALA A 12 9.15 -4.39 -5.44
C ALA A 12 7.76 -3.82 -5.77
N ALA A 13 7.69 -2.65 -6.43
CA ALA A 13 6.43 -2.08 -6.88
C ALA A 13 5.69 -3.00 -7.86
N LEU A 14 6.39 -3.60 -8.83
CA LEU A 14 5.80 -4.57 -9.76
C LEU A 14 5.25 -5.81 -9.03
N ASP A 15 6.05 -6.43 -8.17
CA ASP A 15 5.67 -7.65 -7.44
C ASP A 15 4.45 -7.39 -6.52
N ILE A 16 4.48 -6.28 -5.77
CA ILE A 16 3.41 -5.90 -4.84
C ILE A 16 2.17 -5.49 -5.62
N PHE A 17 2.31 -4.76 -6.73
CA PHE A 17 1.19 -4.40 -7.60
C PHE A 17 0.45 -5.63 -8.10
N MET A 18 1.17 -6.65 -8.60
CA MET A 18 0.54 -7.90 -9.04
C MET A 18 -0.21 -8.62 -7.92
N THR A 19 0.35 -8.61 -6.71
CA THR A 19 -0.29 -9.17 -5.51
C THR A 19 -1.60 -8.44 -5.20
N ILE A 20 -1.55 -7.10 -5.13
CA ILE A 20 -2.70 -6.25 -4.82
C ILE A 20 -3.77 -6.35 -5.91
N ARG A 21 -3.37 -6.38 -7.19
CA ARG A 21 -4.29 -6.53 -8.32
C ARG A 21 -5.03 -7.87 -8.26
N GLY A 22 -4.31 -8.97 -8.05
CA GLY A 22 -4.93 -10.29 -7.93
C GLY A 22 -5.84 -10.43 -6.71
N GLU A 23 -5.57 -9.72 -5.62
CA GLU A 23 -6.47 -9.63 -4.48
C GLU A 23 -7.73 -8.82 -4.78
N LEU A 24 -7.59 -7.65 -5.40
CA LEU A 24 -8.71 -6.83 -5.85
C LEU A 24 -9.63 -7.61 -6.79
N GLU A 25 -9.05 -8.28 -7.79
CA GLU A 25 -9.78 -9.10 -8.77
C GLU A 25 -10.55 -10.26 -8.11
N ARG A 26 -10.00 -10.86 -7.04
CA ARG A 26 -10.68 -11.93 -6.28
C ARG A 26 -11.81 -11.42 -5.40
N ARG A 27 -11.70 -10.19 -4.88
CA ARG A 27 -12.71 -9.57 -4.01
C ARG A 27 -13.90 -9.01 -4.82
N ALA A 28 -13.66 -8.55 -6.04
CA ALA A 28 -14.69 -8.03 -6.91
C ALA A 28 -15.59 -9.15 -7.47
N LYS A 29 -16.91 -8.92 -7.43
CA LYS A 29 -17.96 -9.86 -7.89
C LYS A 29 -18.39 -9.58 -9.33
N SER A 30 -17.92 -8.50 -9.93
CA SER A 30 -18.24 -8.11 -11.31
C SER A 30 -17.12 -7.27 -11.93
N GLU A 31 -17.08 -7.17 -13.26
CA GLU A 31 -16.13 -6.29 -13.98
C GLU A 31 -16.32 -4.81 -13.64
N LYS A 32 -17.57 -4.40 -13.38
CA LYS A 32 -17.87 -3.05 -12.89
C LYS A 32 -17.20 -2.81 -11.55
N GLU A 33 -17.34 -3.75 -10.61
CA GLU A 33 -16.74 -3.63 -9.28
C GLU A 33 -15.20 -3.68 -9.33
N LYS A 34 -14.60 -4.50 -10.22
CA LYS A 34 -13.15 -4.46 -10.48
C LYS A 34 -12.69 -3.08 -10.92
N THR A 35 -13.44 -2.46 -11.84
CA THR A 35 -13.16 -1.12 -12.35
C THR A 35 -13.31 -0.05 -11.26
N ASP A 36 -14.36 -0.13 -10.46
CA ASP A 36 -14.61 0.80 -9.35
C ASP A 36 -13.52 0.69 -8.28
N PHE A 37 -13.18 -0.53 -7.86
CA PHE A 37 -12.11 -0.78 -6.89
C PHE A 37 -10.75 -0.32 -7.41
N GLY A 38 -10.46 -0.56 -8.69
CA GLY A 38 -9.23 -0.13 -9.34
C GLY A 38 -9.11 1.39 -9.39
N ARG A 39 -10.20 2.10 -9.69
CA ARG A 39 -10.26 3.57 -9.66
C ARG A 39 -10.04 4.12 -8.25
N ASP A 40 -10.65 3.51 -7.25
CA ASP A 40 -10.47 3.90 -5.85
C ASP A 40 -9.03 3.72 -5.38
N LEU A 41 -8.42 2.56 -5.65
CA LEU A 41 -7.01 2.31 -5.34
C LEU A 41 -6.09 3.29 -6.08
N ARG A 42 -6.33 3.51 -7.38
CA ARG A 42 -5.56 4.47 -8.19
C ARG A 42 -5.60 5.87 -7.58
N ALA A 43 -6.78 6.34 -7.16
CA ALA A 43 -6.89 7.65 -6.53
C ALA A 43 -6.01 7.74 -5.28
N ARG A 44 -6.01 6.70 -4.44
CA ARG A 44 -5.14 6.65 -3.24
C ARG A 44 -3.66 6.56 -3.58
N ALA A 45 -3.28 5.76 -4.57
CA ALA A 45 -1.90 5.67 -5.04
C ALA A 45 -1.37 7.00 -5.59
N ARG A 46 -2.25 7.82 -6.18
CA ARG A 46 -1.90 9.17 -6.65
C ARG A 46 -1.63 10.14 -5.51
N ASP A 47 -2.47 10.09 -4.48
CA ASP A 47 -2.45 11.04 -3.36
C ASP A 47 -1.41 10.64 -2.28
N ALA A 48 -1.10 9.34 -2.14
CA ALA A 48 -0.23 8.82 -1.07
C ALA A 48 1.21 9.38 -1.03
N PRO A 49 1.94 9.55 -2.15
CA PRO A 49 3.29 10.10 -2.11
C PRO A 49 3.34 11.49 -1.49
N GLU A 50 2.44 12.37 -1.94
CA GLU A 50 2.35 13.75 -1.46
C GLU A 50 1.92 13.79 0.01
N LEU A 51 0.90 13.00 0.39
CA LEU A 51 0.46 12.92 1.78
C LEU A 51 1.59 12.49 2.72
N ILE A 52 2.37 11.47 2.35
CA ILE A 52 3.50 11.00 3.18
C ILE A 52 4.61 12.05 3.27
N GLU A 53 4.87 12.80 2.20
CA GLU A 53 5.83 13.90 2.21
C GLU A 53 5.36 15.06 3.12
N GLU A 54 4.06 15.37 3.12
CA GLU A 54 3.48 16.49 3.87
C GLU A 54 3.35 16.19 5.37
N VAL A 55 2.75 15.06 5.73
CA VAL A 55 2.42 14.75 7.14
C VAL A 55 3.32 13.68 7.76
N GLY A 56 4.21 13.07 6.98
CA GLY A 56 5.08 11.98 7.40
C GLY A 56 4.42 10.59 7.36
N LEU A 57 5.26 9.55 7.49
CA LEU A 57 4.84 8.15 7.33
C LEU A 57 3.74 7.73 8.33
N VAL A 58 3.98 7.88 9.63
CA VAL A 58 3.08 7.35 10.66
C VAL A 58 1.69 8.03 10.65
N PRO A 59 1.59 9.38 10.56
CA PRO A 59 0.29 10.04 10.40
C PRO A 59 -0.46 9.62 9.13
N ALA A 60 0.25 9.47 8.00
CA ALA A 60 -0.36 8.98 6.76
C ALA A 60 -0.89 7.54 6.90
N LEU A 61 -0.11 6.62 7.49
CA LEU A 61 -0.55 5.23 7.72
C LEU A 61 -1.75 5.17 8.69
N SER A 62 -1.75 6.01 9.73
CA SER A 62 -2.89 6.15 10.65
C SER A 62 -4.15 6.61 9.92
N PHE A 63 -4.00 7.58 9.00
CA PHE A 63 -5.10 8.04 8.15
C PHE A 63 -5.63 6.93 7.24
N PHE A 64 -4.75 6.23 6.50
CA PHE A 64 -5.18 5.11 5.65
C PHE A 64 -5.89 4.02 6.46
N TYR A 65 -5.37 3.68 7.64
CA TYR A 65 -5.98 2.70 8.52
C TYR A 65 -7.37 3.14 9.00
N SER A 66 -7.53 4.42 9.35
CA SER A 66 -8.83 4.96 9.80
C SER A 66 -9.94 4.80 8.74
N LYS A 67 -9.56 4.81 7.44
CA LYS A 67 -10.44 4.72 6.27
C LYS A 67 -10.41 3.35 5.57
N SER A 68 -9.77 2.35 6.18
CA SER A 68 -9.60 1.01 5.60
C SER A 68 -10.89 0.20 5.46
N ASP A 69 -12.04 0.73 5.91
CA ASP A 69 -13.36 0.23 5.53
C ASP A 69 -13.63 0.34 4.01
N LYS A 70 -12.86 1.20 3.32
CA LYS A 70 -12.89 1.35 1.87
C LYS A 70 -11.69 0.64 1.24
N ILE A 71 -11.96 -0.22 0.27
CA ILE A 71 -10.96 -1.09 -0.35
C ILE A 71 -9.75 -0.34 -0.90
N GLY A 72 -9.94 0.85 -1.50
CA GLY A 72 -8.81 1.63 -2.03
C GLY A 72 -7.83 2.09 -0.94
N TYR A 73 -8.33 2.44 0.25
CA TYR A 73 -7.48 2.82 1.39
C TYR A 73 -6.82 1.59 2.02
N GLU A 74 -7.56 0.49 2.17
CA GLU A 74 -7.04 -0.78 2.68
C GLU A 74 -5.89 -1.31 1.81
N LEU A 75 -6.10 -1.41 0.50
CA LEU A 75 -5.10 -1.93 -0.42
C LEU A 75 -3.89 -1.00 -0.56
N MET A 76 -4.09 0.32 -0.49
CA MET A 76 -2.96 1.27 -0.47
C MET A 76 -2.12 1.11 0.81
N LEU A 77 -2.78 1.00 1.97
CA LEU A 77 -2.10 0.73 3.24
C LEU A 77 -1.32 -0.58 3.17
N LYS A 78 -1.97 -1.64 2.69
CA LYS A 78 -1.36 -2.95 2.51
C LYS A 78 -0.14 -2.91 1.60
N ALA A 79 -0.23 -2.20 0.47
CA ALA A 79 0.89 -2.05 -0.47
C ALA A 79 2.12 -1.40 0.20
N ILE A 80 1.90 -0.33 0.98
CA ILE A 80 2.99 0.33 1.73
C ILE A 80 3.58 -0.63 2.76
N LEU A 81 2.76 -1.28 3.57
CA LEU A 81 3.22 -2.20 4.61
C LEU A 81 3.96 -3.41 4.05
N LEU A 82 3.51 -3.97 2.92
CA LEU A 82 4.22 -5.04 2.20
C LEU A 82 5.60 -4.59 1.73
N TYR A 83 5.71 -3.36 1.22
CA TYR A 83 7.02 -2.83 0.84
C TYR A 83 7.92 -2.66 2.06
N LEU A 84 7.40 -2.10 3.16
CA LEU A 84 8.15 -1.97 4.42
C LEU A 84 8.57 -3.34 4.99
N GLN A 85 7.77 -4.39 4.82
CA GLN A 85 8.17 -5.76 5.15
C GLN A 85 9.30 -6.25 4.28
N ARG A 86 9.23 -5.99 2.97
CA ARG A 86 10.25 -6.41 2.01
C ARG A 86 11.61 -5.77 2.28
N ILE A 87 11.62 -4.52 2.72
CA ILE A 87 12.86 -3.82 3.13
C ILE A 87 13.22 -4.02 4.61
N GLN A 88 12.54 -4.96 5.30
CA GLN A 88 12.83 -5.38 6.68
C GLN A 88 12.63 -4.28 7.74
N ILE A 89 11.83 -3.25 7.44
CA ILE A 89 11.40 -2.25 8.42
C ILE A 89 10.23 -2.77 9.25
N VAL A 90 9.28 -3.44 8.59
CA VAL A 90 8.21 -4.19 9.27
C VAL A 90 8.64 -5.66 9.35
N PRO A 91 8.51 -6.32 10.50
CA PRO A 91 8.83 -7.74 10.62
C PRO A 91 7.97 -8.61 9.68
N SER A 92 8.58 -9.60 9.03
CA SER A 92 7.91 -10.48 8.06
C SER A 92 6.94 -11.47 8.70
N ASN A 93 6.99 -11.67 10.01
CA ASN A 93 6.06 -12.49 10.78
C ASN A 93 4.74 -11.76 11.09
N ILE A 94 4.65 -10.46 10.83
CA ILE A 94 3.40 -9.72 10.97
C ILE A 94 2.44 -10.13 9.85
N ASN A 95 1.28 -10.67 10.24
CA ASN A 95 0.21 -10.99 9.31
C ASN A 95 -0.60 -9.73 9.01
N LEU A 96 -0.29 -9.07 7.89
CA LEU A 96 -0.98 -7.84 7.47
C LEU A 96 -2.47 -8.07 7.20
N ASP A 97 -2.87 -9.25 6.72
CA ASP A 97 -4.28 -9.57 6.49
C ASP A 97 -5.05 -9.61 7.81
N ALA A 98 -4.45 -10.14 8.88
CA ALA A 98 -5.07 -10.15 10.20
C ALA A 98 -5.22 -8.74 10.79
N ILE A 99 -4.29 -7.82 10.49
CA ILE A 99 -4.37 -6.41 10.94
C ILE A 99 -5.46 -5.65 10.18
N LEU A 100 -5.60 -5.94 8.88
CA LEU A 100 -6.48 -5.21 7.97
C LEU A 100 -7.88 -5.85 7.81
N ALA A 101 -8.10 -7.07 8.32
CA ALA A 101 -9.37 -7.77 8.25
C ALA A 101 -10.48 -7.15 9.13
N GLY A 102 -11.72 -7.55 8.85
CA GLY A 102 -12.97 -6.89 9.25
C GLY A 102 -13.24 -6.68 10.74
N GLU A 103 -12.49 -7.32 11.64
CA GLU A 103 -12.44 -6.92 13.05
C GLU A 103 -11.12 -6.19 13.26
N ARG A 104 -11.16 -4.85 13.12
CA ARG A 104 -9.98 -3.97 13.25
C ARG A 104 -9.19 -4.33 14.51
N ASN A 105 -8.05 -5.01 14.33
CA ASN A 105 -7.11 -5.28 15.41
C ASN A 105 -6.33 -4.00 15.71
N THR A 106 -7.02 -3.09 16.42
CA THR A 106 -6.55 -1.73 16.67
C THR A 106 -5.28 -1.74 17.50
N ASP A 107 -5.14 -2.67 18.44
CA ASP A 107 -3.93 -2.80 19.25
C ASP A 107 -2.72 -3.19 18.40
N ALA A 108 -2.84 -4.22 17.54
CA ALA A 108 -1.76 -4.63 16.66
C ALA A 108 -1.34 -3.52 15.69
N MET A 109 -2.29 -2.74 15.18
CA MET A 109 -1.98 -1.58 14.33
C MET A 109 -1.28 -0.47 15.12
N ILE A 110 -1.72 -0.17 16.34
CA ILE A 110 -1.10 0.85 17.21
C ILE A 110 0.35 0.46 17.52
N ASP A 111 0.59 -0.81 17.85
CA ASP A 111 1.93 -1.32 18.13
C ASP A 111 2.84 -1.22 16.89
N LEU A 112 2.33 -1.59 15.72
CA LEU A 112 3.04 -1.43 14.45
C LEU A 112 3.40 0.04 14.17
N LEU A 113 2.45 0.96 14.34
CA LEU A 113 2.68 2.40 14.14
C LEU A 113 3.72 2.95 15.11
N ARG A 114 3.67 2.51 16.38
CA ARG A 114 4.64 2.89 17.40
C ARG A 114 6.06 2.43 17.04
N ASP A 115 6.20 1.22 16.52
CA ASP A 115 7.50 0.73 16.06
C ASP A 115 8.00 1.49 14.83
N LEU A 116 7.12 1.88 13.92
CA LEU A 116 7.46 2.68 12.75
C LEU A 116 7.90 4.12 13.08
N LEU A 117 7.53 4.68 14.24
CA LEU A 117 8.01 6.00 14.67
C LEU A 117 9.55 6.06 14.70
N LYS A 118 10.21 4.96 15.08
CA LYS A 118 11.67 4.83 15.15
C LYS A 118 12.35 5.01 13.77
N TRP A 119 11.59 4.78 12.70
CA TRP A 119 12.06 4.77 11.31
C TRP A 119 11.53 5.93 10.47
N SER A 120 10.65 6.75 11.05
CA SER A 120 9.83 7.74 10.33
C SER A 120 10.64 8.74 9.49
N THR A 121 11.82 9.17 9.96
CA THR A 121 12.69 10.11 9.23
C THR A 121 13.53 9.46 8.13
N VAL A 122 13.86 8.17 8.27
CA VAL A 122 14.77 7.45 7.37
C VAL A 122 14.00 6.80 6.21
N VAL A 123 12.77 6.37 6.46
CA VAL A 123 12.02 5.54 5.51
C VAL A 123 11.40 6.35 4.38
N VAL A 124 11.00 7.60 4.61
CA VAL A 124 10.30 8.40 3.59
C VAL A 124 11.09 8.53 2.27
N PRO A 125 12.40 8.88 2.28
CA PRO A 125 13.21 8.91 1.06
C PRO A 125 13.33 7.55 0.36
N ILE A 126 13.35 6.44 1.12
CA ILE A 126 13.49 5.06 0.62
C ILE A 126 12.17 4.55 0.03
N LEU A 127 11.04 5.03 0.56
CA LEU A 127 9.70 4.66 0.14
C LEU A 127 9.29 5.37 -1.16
N ARG A 128 9.81 6.57 -1.41
CA ARG A 128 9.43 7.40 -2.56
C ARG A 128 9.51 6.70 -3.92
N PRO A 129 10.61 6.02 -4.30
CA PRO A 129 10.70 5.40 -5.62
C PRO A 129 9.67 4.27 -5.80
N PHE A 130 9.37 3.52 -4.74
CA PHE A 130 8.32 2.51 -4.74
C PHE A 130 6.94 3.15 -4.95
N LEU A 131 6.62 4.21 -4.20
CA LEU A 131 5.33 4.89 -4.30
C LEU A 131 5.09 5.49 -5.68
N VAL A 132 6.13 6.11 -6.28
CA VAL A 132 6.05 6.67 -7.63
C VAL A 132 5.78 5.59 -8.66
N GLU A 133 6.48 4.45 -8.58
CA GLU A 133 6.25 3.36 -9.52
C GLU A 133 4.90 2.68 -9.32
N PHE A 134 4.50 2.42 -8.07
CA PHE A 134 3.20 1.85 -7.75
C PHE A 134 2.04 2.73 -8.23
N LYS A 135 2.17 4.06 -8.07
CA LYS A 135 1.25 5.06 -8.65
C LYS A 135 1.13 4.91 -10.17
N ARG A 136 2.26 4.86 -10.89
CA ARG A 136 2.28 4.73 -12.36
C ARG A 136 1.61 3.45 -12.83
N LEU A 137 1.84 2.33 -12.13
CA LEU A 137 1.20 1.05 -12.42
C LEU A 137 -0.32 1.13 -12.24
N CYS A 138 -0.79 1.77 -11.17
CA CYS A 138 -2.22 2.01 -10.95
C CYS A 138 -2.82 2.91 -12.04
N GLU A 139 -2.12 3.98 -12.43
CA GLU A 139 -2.55 4.90 -13.49
C GLU A 139 -2.64 4.25 -14.87
N ALA A 140 -1.66 3.39 -15.20
CA ALA A 140 -1.63 2.64 -16.45
C ALA A 140 -2.71 1.56 -16.53
N THR A 141 -3.07 0.97 -15.39
CA THR A 141 -4.02 -0.16 -15.35
C THR A 141 -5.47 0.29 -15.28
N TRP A 142 -5.77 1.34 -14.51
CA TRP A 142 -7.14 1.81 -14.25
C TRP A 142 -7.32 3.25 -14.71
N SER A 143 -7.00 3.52 -15.97
CA SER A 143 -7.09 4.86 -16.58
C SER A 143 -8.49 5.48 -16.46
N GLU A 144 -8.55 6.81 -16.41
CA GLU A 144 -9.80 7.58 -16.21
C GLU A 144 -10.73 7.47 -17.41
N ARG A 145 -10.14 7.24 -18.58
CA ARG A 145 -10.86 6.86 -19.78
C ARG A 145 -11.26 5.41 -19.59
N GLY A 146 -12.56 5.17 -19.44
CA GLY A 146 -13.12 3.83 -19.32
C GLY A 146 -12.50 2.93 -20.37
N SER A 147 -11.95 1.81 -19.93
CA SER A 147 -11.54 0.72 -20.80
C SER A 147 -12.72 0.41 -21.70
N SER A 148 -12.54 0.73 -22.98
CA SER A 148 -13.54 0.61 -24.05
C SER A 148 -13.76 -0.85 -24.41
#